data_AF-A0AAU9WLR2-F1
#
_entry.id   AF-A0AAU9WLR2-F1
#
_cell.length_a   1.000
_cell.length_b   1.000
_cell.length_c   1.000
_cell.angle_alpha   90.00
_cell.angle_beta   90.00
_cell.angle_gamma   90.00
#
_symmetry.space_group_name_H-M   'P 1'
#
loop_
_entity.id
_entity.type
_entity.pdbx_description
1 polymer ?
#
loop_
_entity_poly.entity_id
_entity_poly.type
_entity_poly.pdbx_seq_one_letter_code
_entity_poly.pdbx_strand_id
1 'polypeptide(L)'
;LSKIHKPNNPGRPIVSACSCPTELISSYLDKIMAPIVKTLPSYIKDSQHALEIFRDFSFLGQNKLIFTMDIISLYTVIPNDEGLRALKHFFDHRTVKPALKHYSV
;
A
#
# COMPACT_ATOMS: atom_id res chain seq x y z
N LEU A 1 -6.11 -7.84 -18.64
CA LEU A 1 -7.20 -8.30 -19.53
C LEU A 1 -8.51 -8.35 -18.77
N SER A 2 -9.60 -7.88 -19.39
CA SER A 2 -10.95 -8.01 -18.82
C SER A 2 -11.27 -9.48 -18.55
N LYS A 3 -11.90 -9.80 -17.42
CA LYS A 3 -12.32 -11.15 -17.08
C LYS A 3 -13.55 -11.55 -17.90
N ILE A 4 -13.35 -11.72 -19.21
CA ILE A 4 -14.39 -12.03 -20.20
C ILE A 4 -15.13 -13.34 -19.92
N HIS A 5 -14.57 -14.20 -19.07
CA HIS A 5 -15.19 -15.45 -18.64
C HIS A 5 -16.22 -15.28 -17.50
N LYS A 6 -16.40 -14.08 -16.94
CA LYS A 6 -17.35 -13.83 -15.83
C LYS A 6 -18.62 -13.13 -16.35
N PRO A 7 -19.83 -13.62 -16.02
CA PRO A 7 -21.07 -12.92 -16.31
C PRO A 7 -21.12 -11.59 -15.55
N ASN A 8 -21.70 -10.54 -16.15
CA ASN A 8 -21.78 -9.19 -15.57
C ASN A 8 -20.44 -8.64 -15.05
N ASN A 9 -19.39 -8.71 -15.87
CA ASN A 9 -18.08 -8.16 -15.54
C ASN A 9 -17.91 -6.76 -16.16
N PRO A 10 -18.27 -5.68 -15.46
CA PRO A 10 -17.90 -4.34 -15.91
C PRO A 10 -16.37 -4.30 -16.07
N GLY A 11 -15.90 -3.76 -17.19
CA GLY A 11 -14.47 -3.57 -17.41
C GLY A 11 -13.86 -2.75 -16.27
N ARG A 12 -12.58 -3.00 -15.97
CA ARG A 12 -11.80 -2.11 -15.09
C ARG A 12 -10.90 -1.27 -16.00
N PRO A 13 -11.22 0.01 -16.25
CA PRO A 13 -10.36 0.88 -17.03
C PRO A 13 -8.96 0.90 -16.44
N ILE A 14 -7.94 0.81 -17.30
CA ILE A 14 -6.54 0.91 -16.92
C ILE A 14 -6.02 2.20 -17.55
N VAL A 15 -5.49 3.09 -16.71
CA VAL A 15 -4.81 4.30 -17.17
C VAL A 15 -3.31 4.02 -17.16
N SER A 16 -2.66 4.18 -18.30
CA SER A 16 -1.19 4.12 -18.37
C SER A 16 -0.61 5.44 -17.91
N ALA A 17 0.33 5.39 -16.95
CA ALA A 17 1.11 6.55 -16.52
C ALA A 17 2.52 6.59 -17.14
N CYS A 18 2.83 5.68 -18.07
CA CYS A 18 4.15 5.63 -18.71
C CYS A 18 4.41 6.89 -19.54
N SER A 19 5.56 7.51 -19.34
CA SER A 19 5.97 8.77 -20.00
C SER A 19 5.01 9.94 -19.73
N CYS A 20 4.18 9.85 -18.69
CA CYS A 20 3.36 10.97 -18.25
C CYS A 20 4.21 11.99 -17.47
N PRO A 21 3.86 13.29 -17.51
CA PRO A 21 4.59 14.33 -16.76
C PRO A 21 4.73 14.04 -15.25
N THR A 22 3.82 13.25 -14.68
CA THR A 22 3.79 12.89 -13.26
C THR A 22 4.58 11.62 -12.91
N GLU A 23 5.15 10.91 -13.88
CA GLU A 23 5.84 9.63 -13.65
C GLU A 23 7.01 9.80 -12.67
N LEU A 24 7.89 10.77 -12.93
CA LEU A 24 9.10 10.99 -12.13
C LEU A 24 8.77 11.43 -10.70
N ILE A 25 7.78 12.31 -10.52
CA ILE A 25 7.36 12.75 -9.18
C ILE A 25 6.67 11.61 -8.42
N SER A 26 5.88 10.77 -9.08
CA SER A 26 5.29 9.57 -8.46
C SER A 26 6.39 8.60 -7.99
N SER A 27 7.38 8.32 -8.85
CA SER A 27 8.52 7.46 -8.48
C SER A 27 9.32 8.02 -7.30
N TYR A 28 9.50 9.34 -7.26
CA TYR A 28 10.17 10.00 -6.14
C TYR A 28 9.39 9.87 -4.83
N LEU A 29 8.08 10.11 -4.86
CA LEU A 29 7.19 9.93 -3.70
C LEU A 29 7.21 8.48 -3.20
N ASP A 30 7.15 7.49 -4.10
CA ASP A 30 7.23 6.08 -3.73
C ASP A 30 8.53 5.74 -3.00
N LYS A 31 9.67 6.27 -3.46
CA LYS A 31 10.98 6.04 -2.79
C LYS A 31 10.99 6.61 -1.37
N ILE A 32 10.34 7.74 -1.14
CA ILE A 32 10.23 8.36 0.19
C ILE A 32 9.28 7.58 1.09
N MET A 33 8.13 7.16 0.56
CA MET A 33 7.08 6.50 1.33
C MET A 33 7.39 5.02 1.62
N ALA A 34 8.08 4.32 0.73
CA ALA A 34 8.41 2.90 0.86
C ALA A 34 9.03 2.50 2.22
N PRO A 35 10.05 3.19 2.76
CA PRO A 35 10.57 2.85 4.09
C PRO A 35 9.54 3.08 5.20
N ILE A 36 8.68 4.08 5.08
CA ILE A 36 7.63 4.39 6.07
C ILE A 36 6.57 3.28 6.05
N VAL A 37 6.05 2.93 4.88
CA VAL A 37 5.04 1.87 4.69
C VAL A 37 5.51 0.53 5.25
N LYS A 38 6.80 0.20 5.10
CA LYS A 38 7.40 -1.04 5.63
C LYS A 38 7.47 -1.10 7.17
N THR A 39 7.27 0.01 7.87
CA THR A 39 7.21 0.04 9.34
C THR A 39 5.80 -0.18 9.89
N LEU A 40 4.77 -0.16 9.02
CA LEU A 40 3.39 -0.31 9.45
C LEU A 40 3.11 -1.74 9.91
N PRO A 41 2.36 -1.95 11.02
CA PRO A 41 1.98 -3.28 11.49
C PRO A 41 1.14 -4.07 10.46
N SER A 42 0.43 -3.37 9.58
CA SER A 42 -0.41 -3.96 8.53
C SER A 42 0.35 -4.23 7.22
N TYR A 43 1.68 -4.04 7.19
CA TYR A 43 2.46 -4.21 5.98
C TYR A 43 2.49 -5.68 5.52
N ILE A 44 2.04 -5.92 4.30
CA ILE A 44 2.16 -7.20 3.61
C ILE A 44 3.00 -6.97 2.35
N LYS A 45 4.18 -7.60 2.29
CA LYS A 45 5.10 -7.48 1.14
C LYS A 45 4.53 -8.09 -0.14
N ASP A 46 4.03 -9.32 -0.05
CA ASP A 46 3.57 -10.13 -1.18
C ASP A 46 2.67 -11.28 -0.68
N SER A 47 2.13 -12.07 -1.61
CA SER A 47 1.24 -13.19 -1.29
C SER A 47 1.94 -14.28 -0.47
N GLN A 48 3.26 -14.47 -0.61
CA GLN A 48 3.99 -15.45 0.17
C GLN A 48 4.09 -15.00 1.64
N HIS A 49 4.44 -13.74 1.86
CA HIS A 49 4.46 -13.15 3.21
C HIS A 49 3.09 -13.24 3.89
N ALA A 50 1.99 -13.05 3.15
CA ALA A 50 0.65 -13.23 3.70
C ALA A 50 0.39 -14.68 4.15
N LEU A 51 0.81 -15.69 3.37
CA LEU A 51 0.69 -17.10 3.74
C LEU A 51 1.50 -17.43 4.99
N GLU A 52 2.71 -16.87 5.12
CA GLU A 52 3.54 -17.00 6.32
C GLU A 52 2.82 -16.44 7.55
N ILE A 53 2.27 -15.22 7.47
CA ILE A 53 1.47 -14.62 8.55
C ILE A 53 0.27 -15.50 8.92
N PHE A 54 -0.48 -16.00 7.93
CA PHE A 54 -1.66 -16.84 8.19
C PHE A 54 -1.30 -18.20 8.79
N ARG A 55 -0.14 -18.75 8.46
CA ARG A 55 0.34 -20.01 9.02
C ARG A 55 0.65 -19.89 10.51
N ASP A 56 1.21 -18.75 10.92
CA ASP A 56 1.58 -18.48 12.32
C ASP A 56 0.40 -17.90 13.13
N PHE A 57 -0.66 -17.47 12.46
CA PHE A 57 -1.85 -16.92 13.09
C PHE A 57 -2.64 -18.00 13.85
N SER A 58 -2.97 -17.71 15.10
CA SER A 58 -3.89 -18.51 15.90
C SER A 58 -4.88 -17.63 16.65
N PHE A 59 -6.12 -18.08 16.75
CA PHE A 59 -7.12 -17.40 17.56
C PHE A 59 -6.83 -17.58 19.05
N LEU A 60 -6.85 -16.47 19.78
CA LEU A 60 -6.83 -16.47 21.24
C LEU A 60 -8.26 -16.68 21.78
N GLY A 61 -8.44 -17.60 22.73
CA GLY A 61 -9.73 -17.84 23.40
C GLY A 61 -10.65 -18.89 22.75
N GLN A 62 -11.83 -19.10 23.36
CA GLN A 62 -12.79 -20.15 22.98
C GLN A 62 -13.71 -19.77 21.80
N ASN A 63 -14.02 -18.47 21.64
CA ASN A 63 -14.90 -17.99 20.57
C ASN A 63 -14.07 -17.46 19.39
N LYS A 64 -14.13 -18.18 18.26
CA LYS A 64 -13.30 -17.91 17.08
C LYS A 64 -14.21 -17.60 15.89
N LEU A 65 -14.09 -16.40 15.33
CA LEU A 65 -14.86 -15.97 14.17
C LEU A 65 -13.90 -15.47 13.08
N ILE A 66 -14.12 -15.95 11.86
CA ILE A 66 -13.48 -15.43 10.65
C ILE A 66 -14.51 -14.58 9.94
N PHE A 67 -14.14 -13.35 9.62
CA PHE A 67 -14.90 -12.49 8.75
C PHE A 67 -14.05 -12.13 7.53
N THR A 68 -14.70 -12.07 6.36
CA THR A 68 -14.08 -11.64 5.11
C THR A 68 -14.77 -10.37 4.63
N MET A 69 -13.97 -9.46 4.09
CA MET A 69 -14.45 -8.19 3.55
C MET A 69 -13.77 -7.94 2.21
N ASP A 70 -14.52 -7.37 1.26
CA ASP A 70 -14.00 -6.93 -0.03
C ASP A 70 -14.43 -5.48 -0.28
N ILE A 71 -13.56 -4.70 -0.90
CA ILE A 71 -13.82 -3.29 -1.23
C ILE A 71 -14.09 -3.18 -2.74
N ILE A 72 -15.28 -2.71 -3.08
CA ILE A 72 -15.66 -2.45 -4.46
C ILE A 72 -14.92 -1.20 -4.95
N SER A 73 -14.16 -1.36 -6.04
CA SER A 73 -13.49 -0.26 -6.75
C SER A 73 -12.54 0.58 -5.87
N LEU A 74 -11.76 -0.07 -5.00
CA LEU A 74 -10.82 0.53 -4.03
C LEU A 74 -10.21 1.88 -4.47
N TYR A 75 -9.47 1.91 -5.59
CA TYR A 75 -8.75 3.10 -6.04
C TYR A 75 -9.64 4.34 -6.25
N THR A 76 -10.91 4.15 -6.64
CA THR A 76 -11.84 5.24 -6.90
C THR A 76 -12.53 5.77 -5.65
N VAL A 77 -12.45 5.04 -4.53
CA VAL A 77 -13.15 5.34 -3.28
C VAL A 77 -12.19 5.64 -2.13
N ILE A 78 -10.91 5.89 -2.41
CA ILE A 78 -9.94 6.30 -1.39
C ILE A 78 -10.25 7.73 -0.93
N PRO A 79 -10.52 7.96 0.37
CA PRO A 79 -10.75 9.32 0.89
C PRO A 79 -9.43 10.09 0.92
N ASN A 80 -9.26 11.03 -0.02
CA ASN A 80 -8.00 11.76 -0.20
C ASN A 80 -7.58 12.56 1.03
N ASP A 81 -8.50 13.25 1.70
CA ASP A 81 -8.19 14.07 2.89
C ASP A 81 -7.72 13.23 4.08
N GLU A 82 -8.28 12.03 4.23
CA GLU A 82 -7.82 11.06 5.24
C GLU A 82 -6.46 10.49 4.87
N GLY A 83 -6.24 10.15 3.59
CA GLY A 83 -4.95 9.69 3.09
C GLY A 83 -3.83 10.70 3.32
N LEU A 84 -4.09 11.98 3.05
CA LEU A 84 -3.12 13.07 3.28
C LEU A 84 -2.83 13.27 4.77
N ARG A 85 -3.85 13.20 5.63
CA ARG A 85 -3.67 13.27 7.09
C ARG A 85 -2.84 12.09 7.62
N ALA A 86 -3.12 10.87 7.16
CA ALA A 86 -2.37 9.68 7.53
C ALA A 86 -0.91 9.78 7.06
N LEU A 87 -0.69 10.18 5.80
CA LEU A 87 0.66 10.38 5.25
C LEU A 87 1.44 11.40 6.07
N LYS A 88 0.84 12.57 6.36
CA LYS A 88 1.48 13.61 7.18
C LYS A 88 1.87 13.04 8.55
N HIS A 89 0.96 12.33 9.22
CA HIS A 89 1.23 11.72 10.51
C HIS A 89 2.46 10.81 10.47
N PHE A 90 2.50 9.81 9.58
CA PHE A 90 3.63 8.88 9.52
C PHE A 90 4.91 9.52 9.00
N PHE A 91 4.79 10.50 8.12
CA PHE A 91 5.93 11.25 7.62
C PHE A 91 6.59 12.05 8.74
N ASP A 92 5.83 12.77 9.56
CA ASP A 92 6.37 13.59 10.65
C ASP A 92 7.04 12.75 11.76
N HIS A 93 6.59 11.50 11.94
CA HIS A 93 7.14 10.56 12.94
C HIS A 93 8.23 9.63 12.37
N ARG A 94 8.65 9.82 11.11
CA ARG A 94 9.66 8.95 10.49
C ARG A 94 11.04 9.15 11.11
N THR A 95 11.82 8.07 11.16
CA THR A 95 13.24 8.17 11.50
C THR A 95 14.00 8.91 10.40
N VAL A 96 14.49 10.11 10.71
CA VAL A 96 15.32 10.90 9.79
C VAL A 96 16.73 10.31 9.80
N LYS A 97 17.14 9.72 8.67
CA LYS A 97 18.56 9.38 8.49
C LYS A 97 19.34 10.69 8.41
N PRO A 98 20.45 10.83 9.16
CA PRO A 98 21.29 12.02 9.04
C PRO A 98 21.74 12.15 7.58
N ALA A 99 21.73 13.38 7.07
CA ALA A 99 22.29 13.65 5.75
C ALA A 99 23.72 13.11 5.71
N LEU A 100 24.05 12.34 4.67
CA LEU A 100 25.44 11.98 4.40
C LEU A 100 26.20 13.31 4.30
N LYS A 101 27.05 13.59 5.30
CA LYS A 101 28.01 14.68 5.20
C LYS A 101 28.86 14.36 3.97
N HIS A 102 28.60 15.05 2.86
CA HIS A 102 29.43 14.92 1.68
C HIS A 102 30.86 15.23 2.11
N TYR A 103 31.76 14.28 1.80
CA TYR A 103 33.20 14.44 1.95
C TYR A 103 33.60 15.75 1.30
N SER A 104 34.14 16.67 2.10
CA SER A 104 34.88 17.82 1.60
C SER A 104 36.08 17.27 0.82
N VAL A 105 36.17 17.65 -0.45
CA VAL A 105 37.43 17.58 -1.22
C VAL A 105 38.39 18.62 -0.67
#